data_AF-A0A2S9G8D3-F1
#
_entry.id   AF-A0A2S9G8D3-F1
#
_cell.length_a   1.000
_cell.length_b   1.000
_cell.length_c   1.000
_cell.angle_alpha   90.00
_cell.angle_beta   90.00
_cell.angle_gamma   90.00
#
_symmetry.space_group_name_H-M   'P 1'
#
loop_
_entity.id
_entity.type
_entity.pdbx_description
1 polymer ?
#
loop_
_entity_poly.entity_id
_entity_poly.type
_entity_poly.pdbx_seq_one_letter_code
_entity_poly.pdbx_strand_id
1 'polypeptide(L)'
;SAGAHAAPSAAQSNGGLQNEVHTLERAIFEVKRIIVGQDQLVERMLVGLLAKGHVLLEGVPGVAKTLAVETFAKVVGGTFARIQF
;
A
#
# COMPACT_ATOMS: atom_id res chain seq x y z
N SER A 1 52.85 10.21 5.18
CA SER A 1 51.79 11.07 5.75
C SER A 1 50.91 11.57 4.63
N ALA A 2 49.60 11.72 4.90
CA ALA A 2 48.48 11.92 3.97
C ALA A 2 48.08 10.63 3.22
N GLY A 3 46.92 10.00 3.43
CA GLY A 3 45.64 10.47 3.95
C GLY A 3 44.57 10.33 2.87
N ALA A 4 44.36 9.12 2.35
CA ALA A 4 43.29 8.83 1.40
C ALA A 4 42.09 8.24 2.15
N HIS A 5 41.27 9.12 2.70
CA HIS A 5 39.96 8.75 3.26
C HIS A 5 38.97 8.74 2.09
N ALA A 6 38.80 7.56 1.48
CA ALA A 6 37.74 7.33 0.51
C ALA A 6 36.40 7.35 1.24
N ALA A 7 35.58 8.37 0.97
CA ALA A 7 34.17 8.38 1.34
C ALA A 7 33.33 7.83 0.19
N PRO A 8 32.53 6.78 0.41
CA PRO A 8 31.38 6.50 -0.43
C PRO A 8 30.14 6.30 0.44
N SER A 9 29.32 7.35 0.66
CA SER A 9 28.00 7.17 1.29
C SER A 9 27.07 8.36 1.06
N ALA A 10 26.57 8.51 -0.17
CA ALA A 10 25.48 9.44 -0.46
C ALA A 10 24.57 8.96 -1.61
N ALA A 11 25.07 8.13 -2.52
CA ALA A 11 24.31 7.65 -3.68
C ALA A 11 23.36 6.46 -3.38
N GLN A 12 23.46 5.82 -2.22
CA GLN A 12 22.67 4.61 -1.90
C GLN A 12 21.26 4.92 -1.37
N SER A 13 20.98 6.13 -0.88
CA SER A 13 19.69 6.49 -0.26
C SER A 13 18.55 6.68 -1.25
N ASN A 14 18.82 7.20 -2.46
CA ASN A 14 17.77 7.44 -3.47
C ASN A 14 17.27 6.14 -4.15
N GLY A 15 18.12 5.13 -4.28
CA GLY A 15 17.74 3.86 -4.91
C GLY A 15 16.76 3.05 -4.07
N GLY A 16 16.87 3.12 -2.73
CA GLY A 16 15.96 2.43 -1.82
C GLY A 16 14.54 2.96 -1.93
N LEU A 17 14.36 4.27 -1.82
CA LEU A 17 13.04 4.91 -1.89
C LEU A 17 12.35 4.66 -3.24
N GLN A 18 13.07 4.71 -4.35
CA GLN A 18 12.51 4.44 -5.68
C GLN A 18 11.97 3.01 -5.80
N ASN A 19 12.68 2.03 -5.24
CA ASN A 19 12.24 0.64 -5.23
C ASN A 19 11.00 0.43 -4.36
N GLU A 20 10.92 1.10 -3.20
CA GLU A 20 9.74 1.07 -2.31
C GLU A 20 8.51 1.67 -2.99
N VAL A 21 8.68 2.84 -3.64
CA VAL A 21 7.62 3.49 -4.42
C VAL A 21 7.13 2.57 -5.54
N HIS A 22 8.05 2.00 -6.33
CA HIS A 22 7.68 1.08 -7.41
C HIS A 22 6.96 -0.18 -6.91
N THR A 23 7.34 -0.69 -5.74
CA THR A 23 6.66 -1.82 -5.10
C THR A 23 5.23 -1.45 -4.71
N LEU A 24 5.05 -0.25 -4.17
CA LEU A 24 3.74 0.27 -3.78
C LEU A 24 2.82 0.49 -4.98
N GLU A 25 3.33 1.10 -6.06
CA GLU A 25 2.58 1.30 -7.30
C GLU A 25 2.09 -0.03 -7.88
N ARG A 26 2.94 -1.05 -7.86
CA ARG A 26 2.59 -2.40 -8.32
C ARG A 26 1.47 -3.02 -7.48
N ALA A 27 1.55 -2.90 -6.15
CA ALA A 27 0.52 -3.39 -5.25
C ALA A 27 -0.84 -2.70 -5.52
N ILE A 28 -0.84 -1.37 -5.68
CA ILE A 28 -2.07 -0.62 -6.01
C ILE A 28 -2.66 -1.09 -7.34
N PHE A 29 -1.81 -1.29 -8.34
CA PHE A 29 -2.24 -1.73 -9.66
C PHE A 29 -2.94 -3.09 -9.61
N GLU A 30 -2.40 -4.06 -8.88
CA GLU A 30 -3.01 -5.38 -8.70
C GLU A 30 -4.38 -5.30 -8.01
N VAL A 31 -4.52 -4.44 -7.00
CA VAL A 31 -5.81 -4.20 -6.33
C VAL A 31 -6.83 -3.56 -7.29
N LYS A 32 -6.43 -2.52 -8.05
CA LYS A 32 -7.31 -1.82 -9.00
C LYS A 32 -7.77 -2.70 -10.17
N ARG A 33 -6.99 -3.73 -10.52
CA ARG A 33 -7.41 -4.72 -11.54
C ARG A 33 -8.58 -5.60 -11.10
N ILE A 34 -8.69 -5.86 -9.79
CA ILE A 34 -9.74 -6.72 -9.23
C ILE A 34 -10.95 -5.86 -8.83
N ILE A 35 -10.72 -4.63 -8.35
CA ILE A 35 -11.77 -3.74 -7.90
C ILE A 35 -12.00 -2.63 -8.92
N VAL A 36 -13.05 -2.77 -9.73
CA VAL A 36 -13.42 -1.79 -10.76
C VAL A 36 -14.24 -0.64 -10.15
N GLY A 37 -13.89 0.60 -10.49
CA GLY A 37 -14.70 1.79 -10.16
C GLY A 37 -14.62 2.26 -8.70
N GLN A 38 -13.66 1.77 -7.93
CA GLN A 38 -13.49 2.08 -6.50
C GLN A 38 -12.07 2.60 -6.19
N ASP A 39 -11.53 3.46 -7.06
CA ASP A 39 -10.16 4.00 -6.90
C ASP A 39 -9.96 4.71 -5.55
N GLN A 40 -10.92 5.55 -5.16
CA GLN A 40 -10.85 6.32 -3.92
C GLN A 40 -10.86 5.43 -2.68
N LEU A 41 -11.58 4.30 -2.73
CA LEU A 41 -11.61 3.32 -1.66
C LEU A 41 -10.21 2.70 -1.46
N VAL A 42 -9.58 2.28 -2.55
CA VAL A 42 -8.23 1.68 -2.54
C VAL A 42 -7.20 2.67 -2.03
N GLU A 43 -7.25 3.91 -2.50
CA GLU A 43 -6.34 4.98 -2.06
C GLU A 43 -6.47 5.28 -0.57
N ARG A 44 -7.70 5.34 -0.04
CA ARG A 44 -7.93 5.57 1.40
C ARG A 44 -7.45 4.39 2.26
N MET A 45 -7.64 3.15 1.80
CA MET A 45 -7.09 1.97 2.50
C MET A 45 -5.57 2.01 2.55
N LEU A 46 -4.92 2.40 1.45
CA LEU A 46 -3.47 2.55 1.40
C LEU A 46 -2.97 3.65 2.33
N VAL A 47 -3.60 4.83 2.30
CA VAL A 47 -3.24 5.94 3.20
C VAL A 47 -3.40 5.52 4.66
N GLY A 48 -4.50 4.83 4.99
CA GLY A 48 -4.71 4.28 6.33
C GLY A 48 -3.62 3.30 6.74
N LEU A 49 -3.24 2.38 5.85
CA LEU A 49 -2.16 1.42 6.10
C LEU A 49 -0.82 2.11 6.36
N LEU A 50 -0.42 3.06 5.50
CA LEU A 50 0.85 3.79 5.62
C LEU A 50 0.89 4.66 6.88
N ALA A 51 -0.24 5.25 7.26
CA ALA A 51 -0.37 6.03 8.49
C ALA A 51 -0.48 5.17 9.75
N LYS A 52 -0.52 3.83 9.63
CA LYS A 52 -0.84 2.89 10.71
C LYS A 52 -2.17 3.23 11.42
N GLY A 53 -3.13 3.76 10.66
CA GLY A 53 -4.45 4.16 11.13
C GLY A 53 -5.52 3.10 10.88
N HIS A 54 -6.76 3.44 11.22
CA HIS A 54 -7.94 2.62 10.95
C HIS A 54 -8.85 3.31 9.93
N VAL A 55 -9.50 2.53 9.07
CA VAL A 55 -10.40 3.04 8.03
C VAL A 55 -11.80 2.50 8.26
N LEU A 56 -12.79 3.39 8.24
CA LEU A 56 -14.20 3.03 8.26
C LEU A 56 -14.77 3.11 6.84
N LEU A 57 -15.48 2.06 6.42
CA LEU A 57 -15.97 1.88 5.05
C LEU A 57 -17.48 2.07 4.93
N GLU A 58 -17.89 3.33 4.85
CA GLU A 58 -19.29 3.73 4.69
C GLU A 58 -19.71 3.82 3.21
N GLY A 59 -21.01 3.75 2.95
CA GLY A 59 -21.58 3.69 1.59
C GLY A 59 -22.69 2.67 1.45
N VAL A 60 -23.38 2.68 0.32
CA VAL A 60 -24.56 1.85 0.08
C VAL A 60 -24.21 0.35 -0.01
N PRO A 61 -25.12 -0.56 0.41
CA PRO A 61 -24.92 -2.00 0.25
C PRO A 61 -24.80 -2.38 -1.24
N GLY A 62 -24.03 -3.43 -1.54
CA GLY A 62 -23.85 -3.95 -2.90
C GLY A 62 -22.64 -3.42 -3.67
N VAL A 63 -21.87 -2.46 -3.13
CA VAL A 63 -20.69 -1.87 -3.81
C VAL A 63 -19.38 -2.63 -3.59
N ALA A 64 -19.45 -3.95 -3.43
CA ALA A 64 -18.29 -4.85 -3.31
C ALA A 64 -17.26 -4.48 -2.21
N LYS A 65 -17.64 -3.72 -1.16
CA LYS A 65 -16.72 -3.29 -0.10
C LYS A 65 -15.97 -4.43 0.58
N THR A 66 -16.66 -5.53 0.86
CA THR A 66 -16.03 -6.71 1.48
C THR A 66 -14.95 -7.30 0.57
N LEU A 67 -15.27 -7.46 -0.72
CA LEU A 67 -14.32 -7.95 -1.73
C LEU A 67 -13.12 -7.00 -1.83
N ALA A 68 -13.37 -5.69 -1.75
CA ALA A 68 -12.32 -4.70 -1.81
C ALA A 68 -11.32 -4.82 -0.65
N VAL A 69 -11.81 -4.96 0.58
CA VAL A 69 -10.95 -5.14 1.76
C VAL A 69 -10.20 -6.47 1.71
N GLU A 70 -10.89 -7.55 1.34
CA GLU A 70 -10.28 -8.88 1.24
C GLU A 70 -9.16 -8.90 0.19
N THR A 71 -9.41 -8.31 -0.98
CA THR A 71 -8.43 -8.20 -2.07
C THR A 71 -7.24 -7.35 -1.65
N PHE A 72 -7.50 -6.20 -1.05
CA PHE A 72 -6.45 -5.31 -0.56
C PHE A 72 -5.55 -6.03 0.44
N ALA A 73 -6.14 -6.73 1.42
CA ALA A 73 -5.39 -7.51 2.41
C ALA A 73 -4.49 -8.58 1.73
N LYS A 74 -5.01 -9.32 0.74
CA LYS A 74 -4.21 -10.32 0.01
C LYS A 74 -3.02 -9.72 -0.72
N VAL A 75 -3.22 -8.58 -1.41
CA VAL A 75 -2.15 -7.95 -2.21
C VAL A 75 -1.06 -7.33 -1.33
N VAL A 76 -1.43 -6.73 -0.19
CA VAL A 76 -0.46 -6.13 0.74
C VAL A 76 0.16 -7.14 1.72
N GLY A 77 -0.16 -8.43 1.59
CA GLY A 77 0.33 -9.48 2.49
C GLY A 77 -0.24 -9.45 3.90
N GLY A 78 -1.41 -8.83 4.07
CA GLY A 78 -2.14 -8.76 5.34
C GLY A 78 -3.13 -9.92 5.54
N THR A 79 -3.82 -9.88 6.68
CA THR A 79 -4.89 -10.83 7.02
C THR A 79 -6.26 -10.16 6.98
N PHE A 80 -7.25 -10.86 6.46
CA PHE A 80 -8.65 -10.40 6.46
C PHE A 80 -9.46 -11.16 7.52
N ALA A 81 -10.24 -10.43 8.31
CA ALA A 81 -11.20 -10.99 9.26
C ALA A 81 -12.52 -10.20 9.19
N ARG A 82 -13.64 -10.92 9.22
CA ARG A 82 -15.00 -10.35 9.19
C ARG A 82 -15.69 -10.67 10.51
N ILE A 83 -16.08 -9.63 11.24
CA ILE A 83 -16.83 -9.75 12.49
C ILE A 83 -18.24 -9.18 12.23
N GLN A 84 -19.28 -9.96 12.51
CA GLN A 84 -20.67 -9.52 12.43
C GLN A 84 -21.38 -9.84 13.74
N PHE A 85 -22.16 -8.90 14.23
CA PHE A 85 -23.00 -9.02 15.42
C PHE A 85 -24.47 -9.00 15.00
#